data_AF-K1TXS0-F1
#
_entry.id   AF-K1TXS0-F1
#
_cell.length_a   1.000
_cell.length_b   1.000
_cell.length_c   1.000
_cell.angle_alpha   90.00
_cell.angle_beta   90.00
_cell.angle_gamma   90.00
#
_symmetry.space_group_name_H-M   'P 1'
#
loop_
_entity.id
_entity.type
_entity.pdbx_description
1 polymer ?
#
loop_
_entity_poly.entity_id
_entity_poly.type
_entity_poly.pdbx_seq_one_letter_code
_entity_poly.pdbx_strand_id
1 'polypeptide(L)'
;SNLKAKYDKAEVNISKICDAMENHQVVLLKDVAVLDKLYQLNLNYFKELSMYILAGKKKLTQAKNVELPELLEKAQKSGLPEDTQAAKDFAAMCERFEKKIYDLELTRAISLQMAPQIRLIQSNDIAMSEKIQSTLVNTIPLWKSQMVIAIGLDHATDAAKAQRAVSDMTNELLRKMQKH
;
A
#
# COMPACT_ATOMS: atom_id res chain seq x y z
N SER A 1 -40.33 4.35 21.75
CA SER A 1 -39.77 3.04 21.30
C SER A 1 -39.21 2.99 19.86
N ASN A 2 -38.85 4.11 19.22
CA ASN A 2 -38.29 4.11 17.85
C ASN A 2 -36.74 4.13 17.84
N LEU A 3 -36.12 4.76 18.85
CA LEU A 3 -34.66 4.89 19.00
C LEU A 3 -33.93 3.56 19.30
N LYS A 4 -34.48 2.72 20.20
CA LYS A 4 -33.90 1.42 20.54
C LYS A 4 -33.83 0.46 19.34
N ALA A 5 -34.92 0.33 18.59
CA ALA A 5 -34.95 -0.53 17.39
C ALA A 5 -33.99 -0.03 16.28
N LYS A 6 -33.82 1.30 16.16
CA LYS A 6 -32.81 1.89 15.26
C LYS A 6 -31.39 1.62 15.74
N TYR A 7 -31.16 1.64 17.05
CA TYR A 7 -29.87 1.30 17.67
C TYR A 7 -29.52 -0.18 17.41
N ASP A 8 -30.42 -1.12 17.70
CA ASP A 8 -30.15 -2.56 17.51
C ASP A 8 -29.78 -2.86 16.04
N LYS A 9 -30.46 -2.20 15.08
CA LYS A 9 -30.14 -2.29 13.65
C LYS A 9 -28.79 -1.67 13.30
N ALA A 10 -28.45 -0.53 13.89
CA ALA A 10 -27.16 0.13 13.67
C ALA A 10 -26.00 -0.69 14.26
N GLU A 11 -26.20 -1.30 15.43
CA GLU A 11 -25.22 -2.16 16.10
C GLU A 11 -24.85 -3.38 15.24
N VAL A 12 -25.85 -4.07 14.68
CA VAL A 12 -25.61 -5.20 13.76
C VAL A 12 -24.80 -4.78 12.53
N ASN A 13 -25.12 -3.62 11.95
CA ASN A 13 -24.37 -3.10 10.80
C ASN A 13 -22.94 -2.71 11.18
N ILE A 14 -22.74 -2.13 12.36
CA ILE A 14 -21.42 -1.74 12.85
C ILE A 14 -20.55 -2.94 13.15
N SER A 15 -21.10 -4.01 13.73
CA SER A 15 -20.36 -5.26 13.91
C SER A 15 -19.81 -5.77 12.58
N LYS A 16 -20.63 -5.79 11.51
CA LYS A 16 -20.19 -6.20 10.18
C LYS A 16 -19.10 -5.27 9.60
N ILE A 17 -19.20 -3.97 9.87
CA ILE A 17 -18.17 -3.00 9.46
C ILE A 17 -16.87 -3.24 10.22
N CYS A 18 -16.93 -3.51 11.53
CA CYS A 18 -15.75 -3.88 12.33
C CYS A 18 -15.06 -5.11 11.74
N ASP A 19 -15.81 -6.18 11.50
CA ASP A 19 -15.28 -7.44 10.94
C ASP A 19 -14.60 -7.19 9.58
N ALA A 20 -15.22 -6.38 8.72
CA ALA A 20 -14.64 -6.03 7.43
C ALA A 20 -13.36 -5.19 7.58
N MET A 21 -13.35 -4.22 8.50
CA MET A 21 -12.18 -3.38 8.79
C MET A 21 -11.02 -4.20 9.35
N GLU A 22 -11.27 -5.12 10.28
CA GLU A 22 -10.26 -6.03 10.83
C GLU A 22 -9.65 -6.91 9.74
N ASN A 23 -10.48 -7.49 8.87
CA ASN A 23 -10.00 -8.28 7.74
C ASN A 23 -9.13 -7.45 6.78
N HIS A 24 -9.55 -6.22 6.48
CA HIS A 24 -8.75 -5.30 5.67
C HIS A 24 -7.42 -4.93 6.32
N GLN A 25 -7.40 -4.70 7.64
CA GLN A 25 -6.17 -4.42 8.37
C GLN A 25 -5.18 -5.58 8.26
N VAL A 26 -5.65 -6.83 8.40
CA VAL A 26 -4.81 -8.02 8.25
C VAL A 26 -4.22 -8.12 6.85
N VAL A 27 -4.99 -7.77 5.81
CA VAL A 27 -4.50 -7.73 4.43
C VAL A 27 -3.41 -6.66 4.28
N LEU A 28 -3.65 -5.44 4.74
CA LEU A 28 -2.66 -4.35 4.68
C LEU A 28 -1.34 -4.73 5.37
N LEU A 29 -1.40 -5.36 6.55
CA LEU A 29 -0.21 -5.82 7.26
C LEU A 29 0.54 -6.94 6.50
N LYS A 30 -0.19 -7.82 5.82
CA LYS A 30 0.42 -8.83 4.92
C LYS A 30 1.08 -8.16 3.72
N ASP A 31 0.44 -7.17 3.12
CA ASP A 31 0.96 -6.44 1.96
C ASP A 31 2.26 -5.71 2.31
N VAL A 32 2.34 -5.08 3.49
CA VAL A 32 3.58 -4.48 4.01
C VAL A 32 4.73 -5.49 4.04
N ALA A 33 4.48 -6.71 4.54
CA ALA A 33 5.49 -7.77 4.62
C ALA A 33 5.89 -8.31 3.23
N VAL A 34 4.95 -8.39 2.29
CA VAL A 34 5.22 -8.78 0.89
C VAL A 34 6.06 -7.71 0.20
N LEU A 35 5.71 -6.43 0.37
CA LEU A 35 6.44 -5.29 -0.17
C LEU A 35 7.86 -5.21 0.39
N ASP A 36 8.09 -5.61 1.65
CA ASP A 36 9.43 -5.65 2.23
C ASP A 36 10.30 -6.70 1.54
N LYS A 37 9.74 -7.88 1.25
CA LYS A 37 10.44 -8.91 0.45
C LYS A 37 10.71 -8.42 -0.97
N LEU A 38 9.74 -7.76 -1.59
CA LEU A 38 9.90 -7.18 -2.92
C LEU A 38 11.00 -6.12 -2.95
N TYR A 39 11.10 -5.28 -1.92
CA TYR A 39 12.16 -4.30 -1.77
C TYR A 39 13.55 -4.96 -1.70
N GLN A 40 13.70 -6.01 -0.87
CA GLN A 40 14.97 -6.75 -0.79
C GLN A 40 15.35 -7.42 -2.11
N LEU A 41 14.36 -8.01 -2.80
CA LEU A 41 14.57 -8.61 -4.10
C LEU A 41 15.00 -7.55 -5.14
N ASN A 42 14.36 -6.38 -5.15
CA ASN A 42 14.73 -5.27 -6.02
C ASN A 42 16.17 -4.78 -5.76
N LEU A 43 16.58 -4.68 -4.49
CA LEU A 43 17.98 -4.36 -4.14
C LEU A 43 18.98 -5.39 -4.66
N ASN A 44 18.65 -6.68 -4.58
CA ASN A 44 19.51 -7.73 -5.12
C ASN A 44 19.61 -7.66 -6.65
N TYR A 45 18.48 -7.50 -7.34
CA TYR A 45 18.47 -7.29 -8.78
C TYR A 45 19.29 -6.06 -9.20
N PHE A 46 19.19 -4.95 -8.48
CA PHE A 46 20.00 -3.75 -8.74
C PHE A 46 21.51 -4.05 -8.63
N LYS A 47 21.94 -4.81 -7.63
CA LYS A 47 23.35 -5.20 -7.45
C LYS A 47 23.82 -6.11 -8.58
N GLU A 48 23.04 -7.13 -8.93
CA GLU A 48 23.37 -8.06 -10.01
C GLU A 48 23.47 -7.34 -11.36
N LEU A 49 22.49 -6.50 -11.70
CA LEU A 49 22.52 -5.68 -12.91
C LEU A 49 23.78 -4.80 -12.93
N SER A 50 24.09 -4.13 -11.81
CA SER A 50 25.28 -3.28 -11.71
C SER A 50 26.57 -4.07 -11.94
N MET A 51 26.67 -5.28 -11.41
CA MET A 51 27.81 -6.18 -11.63
C MET A 51 27.93 -6.60 -13.09
N TYR A 52 26.83 -7.03 -13.72
CA TYR A 52 26.82 -7.44 -15.13
C TYR A 52 27.13 -6.28 -16.08
N ILE A 53 26.59 -5.10 -15.83
CA ILE A 53 26.90 -3.88 -16.59
C ILE A 53 28.39 -3.56 -16.49
N LEU A 54 28.97 -3.61 -15.29
CA LEU A 54 30.40 -3.34 -15.09
C LEU A 54 31.28 -4.36 -15.83
N ALA A 55 30.98 -5.66 -15.67
CA ALA A 55 31.70 -6.73 -16.36
C ALA A 55 31.57 -6.60 -17.89
N GLY A 56 30.37 -6.32 -18.37
CA GLY A 56 30.08 -6.10 -19.79
C GLY A 56 30.84 -4.91 -20.35
N LYS A 57 30.84 -3.77 -19.66
CA LYS A 57 31.62 -2.58 -20.07
C LYS A 57 33.10 -2.90 -20.14
N LYS A 58 33.66 -3.59 -19.14
CA LYS A 58 35.08 -4.00 -19.15
C LYS A 58 35.41 -4.89 -20.36
N LYS A 59 34.58 -5.89 -20.65
CA LYS A 59 34.78 -6.77 -21.82
C LYS A 59 34.61 -6.03 -23.15
N LEU A 60 33.64 -5.13 -23.24
CA LEU A 60 33.44 -4.29 -24.43
C LEU A 60 34.65 -3.38 -24.67
N THR A 61 35.21 -2.76 -23.62
CA THR A 61 36.43 -1.96 -23.73
C THR A 61 37.60 -2.79 -24.23
N GLN A 62 37.79 -4.01 -23.71
CA GLN A 62 38.83 -4.92 -24.19
C GLN A 62 38.61 -5.29 -25.67
N ALA A 63 37.38 -5.65 -26.05
CA ALA A 63 37.05 -5.99 -27.42
C ALA A 63 37.31 -4.83 -28.39
N LYS A 64 36.88 -3.60 -28.04
CA LYS A 64 37.04 -2.42 -28.89
C LYS A 64 38.48 -1.89 -28.96
N ASN A 65 39.24 -1.96 -27.87
CA ASN A 65 40.54 -1.30 -27.78
C ASN A 65 41.73 -2.25 -27.99
N VAL A 66 41.52 -3.56 -27.99
CA VAL A 66 42.57 -4.57 -28.16
C VAL A 66 42.23 -5.49 -29.32
N GLU A 67 41.15 -6.27 -29.20
CA GLU A 67 40.81 -7.34 -30.16
C GLU A 67 40.43 -6.79 -31.55
N LEU A 68 39.63 -5.71 -31.61
CA LEU A 68 39.22 -5.10 -32.89
C LEU A 68 40.40 -4.47 -33.65
N PRO A 69 41.28 -3.66 -33.03
CA PRO A 69 42.50 -3.17 -33.68
C PRO A 69 43.38 -4.29 -34.25
N GLU A 70 43.58 -5.39 -33.51
CA GLU A 70 44.35 -6.54 -33.98
C GLU A 70 43.74 -7.17 -35.24
N LEU A 71 42.41 -7.33 -35.29
CA LEU A 71 41.69 -7.83 -36.47
C LEU A 71 41.79 -6.87 -37.66
N LEU A 72 41.69 -5.56 -37.42
CA LEU A 72 41.82 -4.54 -38.46
C LEU A 72 43.25 -4.52 -39.04
N GLU A 73 44.27 -4.61 -38.18
CA GLU A 73 45.67 -4.68 -38.61
C GLU A 73 45.94 -5.95 -39.42
N LYS A 74 45.40 -7.10 -38.98
CA LYS A 74 45.49 -8.36 -39.73
C LYS A 74 44.87 -8.23 -41.12
N ALA A 75 43.65 -7.69 -41.22
CA ALA A 75 42.96 -7.48 -42.48
C ALA A 75 43.75 -6.56 -43.43
N GLN A 76 44.37 -5.49 -42.90
CA GLN A 76 45.23 -4.60 -43.68
C GLN A 76 46.48 -5.30 -44.20
N LYS A 77 47.13 -6.14 -43.37
CA LYS A 77 48.35 -6.86 -43.74
C LYS A 77 48.11 -8.01 -44.71
N SER A 78 47.02 -8.76 -44.55
CA SER A 78 46.74 -9.92 -45.40
C SER A 78 46.13 -9.53 -46.75
N GLY A 79 45.35 -8.44 -46.79
CA GLY A 79 44.59 -8.03 -47.98
C GLY A 79 43.48 -9.01 -48.38
N LEU A 80 43.20 -10.02 -47.55
CA LEU A 80 42.21 -11.05 -47.82
C LEU A 80 40.79 -10.54 -47.52
N PRO A 81 39.82 -10.79 -48.41
CA PRO A 81 38.42 -10.45 -48.16
C PRO A 81 37.85 -11.07 -46.87
N GLU A 82 38.28 -12.29 -46.53
CA GLU A 82 37.83 -13.03 -45.34
C GLU A 82 38.23 -12.33 -44.03
N ASP A 83 39.47 -11.85 -43.93
CA ASP A 83 39.96 -11.13 -42.75
C ASP A 83 39.26 -9.76 -42.62
N THR A 84 39.01 -9.09 -43.74
CA THR A 84 38.24 -7.83 -43.77
C THR A 84 36.81 -8.05 -43.27
N GLN A 85 36.17 -9.14 -43.68
CA GLN A 85 34.83 -9.50 -43.24
C GLN A 85 34.82 -9.84 -41.74
N ALA A 86 35.79 -10.62 -41.26
CA ALA A 86 35.90 -10.97 -39.84
C ALA A 86 36.01 -9.73 -38.94
N ALA A 87 36.81 -8.73 -39.33
CA ALA A 87 36.92 -7.48 -38.59
C ALA A 87 35.60 -6.69 -38.56
N LYS A 88 34.86 -6.64 -39.69
CA LYS A 88 33.54 -6.00 -39.76
C LYS A 88 32.50 -6.71 -38.89
N ASP A 89 32.46 -8.03 -38.94
CA ASP A 89 31.53 -8.83 -38.13
C ASP A 89 31.78 -8.64 -36.64
N PHE A 90 33.05 -8.61 -36.24
CA PHE A 90 33.44 -8.35 -34.86
C PHE A 90 33.08 -6.93 -34.40
N ALA A 91 33.29 -5.92 -35.25
CA ALA A 91 32.86 -4.55 -34.96
C ALA A 91 31.33 -4.47 -34.77
N ALA A 92 30.55 -5.13 -35.63
CA ALA A 92 29.10 -5.21 -35.50
C ALA A 92 28.67 -5.96 -34.24
N MET A 93 29.40 -6.99 -33.82
CA MET A 93 29.18 -7.67 -32.53
C MET A 93 29.41 -6.74 -31.35
N CYS A 94 30.47 -5.93 -31.38
CA CYS A 94 30.75 -4.93 -30.34
C CYS A 94 29.62 -3.90 -30.23
N GLU A 95 29.11 -3.40 -31.36
CA GLU A 95 27.99 -2.45 -31.37
C GLU A 95 26.70 -3.07 -30.80
N ARG A 96 26.38 -4.32 -31.19
CA ARG A 96 25.23 -5.04 -30.62
C ARG A 96 25.39 -5.28 -29.12
N PHE A 97 26.60 -5.57 -28.65
CA PHE A 97 26.88 -5.79 -27.23
C PHE A 97 26.75 -4.50 -26.42
N GLU A 98 27.22 -3.38 -26.97
CA GLU A 98 27.04 -2.04 -26.38
C GLU A 98 25.56 -1.67 -26.21
N LYS A 99 24.73 -1.92 -27.23
CA LYS A 99 23.28 -1.72 -27.14
C LYS A 99 22.66 -2.56 -26.01
N LYS A 100 23.03 -3.84 -25.90
CA LYS A 100 22.55 -4.70 -24.79
C LYS A 100 22.98 -4.19 -23.42
N ILE A 101 24.21 -3.68 -23.28
CA ILE A 101 24.67 -3.08 -22.02
C ILE A 101 23.81 -1.86 -21.69
N TYR A 102 23.55 -1.00 -22.68
CA TYR A 102 22.69 0.17 -22.49
C TYR A 102 21.26 -0.20 -22.04
N ASP A 103 20.67 -1.24 -22.62
CA ASP A 103 19.35 -1.75 -22.21
C ASP A 103 19.36 -2.23 -20.75
N LEU A 104 20.44 -2.86 -20.30
CA LEU A 104 20.63 -3.23 -18.89
C LEU A 104 20.77 -2.00 -18.00
N GLU A 105 21.44 -0.93 -18.44
CA GLU A 105 21.55 0.32 -17.70
C GLU A 105 20.19 1.00 -17.52
N LEU A 106 19.35 1.00 -18.55
CA LEU A 106 17.97 1.49 -18.47
C LEU A 106 17.17 0.67 -17.45
N THR A 107 17.29 -0.66 -17.50
CA THR A 107 16.62 -1.55 -16.54
C THR A 107 17.09 -1.30 -15.10
N ARG A 108 18.39 -1.06 -14.89
CA ARG A 108 18.94 -0.67 -13.58
C ARG A 108 18.35 0.65 -13.08
N ALA A 109 18.18 1.64 -13.97
CA ALA A 109 17.57 2.92 -13.61
C ALA A 109 16.11 2.77 -13.15
N ILE A 110 15.34 1.90 -13.83
CA ILE A 110 13.97 1.56 -13.40
C ILE A 110 14.00 0.92 -12.01
N SER A 111 14.90 -0.04 -11.77
CA SER A 111 15.04 -0.67 -10.45
C SER A 111 15.31 0.36 -9.35
N LEU A 112 16.18 1.34 -9.61
CA LEU A 112 16.48 2.41 -8.64
C LEU A 112 15.23 3.25 -8.30
N GLN A 113 14.36 3.49 -9.28
CA GLN A 113 13.10 4.23 -9.09
C GLN A 113 12.00 3.40 -8.40
N MET A 114 12.00 2.08 -8.56
CA MET A 114 11.03 1.20 -7.90
C MET A 114 11.22 1.18 -6.38
N ALA A 115 12.45 1.26 -5.88
CA ALA A 115 12.74 1.25 -4.44
C ALA A 115 11.95 2.29 -3.62
N PRO A 116 11.94 3.60 -3.96
CA PRO A 116 11.11 4.58 -3.25
C PRO A 116 9.61 4.37 -3.48
N GLN A 117 9.18 3.86 -4.64
CA GLN A 117 7.76 3.56 -4.88
C GLN A 117 7.25 2.45 -3.97
N ILE A 118 8.02 1.38 -3.80
CA ILE A 118 7.69 0.29 -2.87
C ILE A 118 7.56 0.84 -1.45
N ARG A 119 8.53 1.65 -1.00
CA ARG A 119 8.53 2.27 0.33
C ARG A 119 7.32 3.19 0.56
N LEU A 120 6.92 3.95 -0.45
CA LEU A 120 5.75 4.81 -0.38
C LEU A 120 4.47 4.00 -0.17
N ILE A 121 4.27 2.92 -0.92
CA ILE A 121 3.10 2.05 -0.77
C ILE A 121 3.09 1.42 0.63
N GLN A 122 4.23 0.91 1.11
CA GLN A 122 4.34 0.38 2.47
C GLN A 122 3.94 1.39 3.53
N SER A 123 4.44 2.63 3.43
CA SER A 123 4.10 3.68 4.39
C SER A 123 2.60 4.00 4.38
N ASN A 124 1.96 3.95 3.22
CA ASN A 124 0.53 4.18 3.10
C ASN A 124 -0.27 3.04 3.73
N ASP A 125 0.13 1.78 3.52
CA ASP A 125 -0.54 0.61 4.10
C ASP A 125 -0.42 0.59 5.62
N ILE A 126 0.76 0.95 6.16
CA ILE A 126 0.97 1.11 7.61
C ILE A 126 0.05 2.20 8.17
N ALA A 127 0.05 3.40 7.58
CA ALA A 127 -0.78 4.49 8.04
C ALA A 127 -2.28 4.16 7.99
N MET A 128 -2.73 3.44 6.96
CA MET A 128 -4.11 2.98 6.85
C MET A 128 -4.44 1.94 7.92
N SER A 129 -3.54 0.98 8.16
CA SER A 129 -3.68 -0.03 9.21
C SER A 129 -3.81 0.61 10.60
N GLU A 130 -2.98 1.61 10.91
CA GLU A 130 -3.04 2.37 12.17
C GLU A 130 -4.36 3.14 12.31
N LYS A 131 -4.85 3.74 11.21
CA LYS A 131 -6.13 4.46 11.20
C LYS A 131 -7.32 3.52 11.40
N ILE A 132 -7.28 2.32 10.80
CA ILE A 132 -8.28 1.28 11.03
C ILE A 132 -8.24 0.86 12.51
N GLN A 133 -7.06 0.55 13.04
CA GLN A 133 -6.89 0.19 14.45
C GLN A 133 -7.50 1.23 15.37
N SER A 134 -7.16 2.50 15.19
CA SER A 134 -7.66 3.60 16.01
C SER A 134 -9.18 3.74 15.93
N THR A 135 -9.75 3.54 14.74
CA THR A 135 -11.21 3.57 14.54
C THR A 135 -11.89 2.45 15.33
N LEU A 136 -11.35 1.23 15.24
CA LEU A 136 -11.89 0.04 15.92
C LEU A 136 -11.81 0.15 17.44
N VAL A 137 -10.67 0.60 17.98
CA VAL A 137 -10.42 0.59 19.44
C VAL A 137 -10.83 1.86 20.16
N ASN A 138 -10.88 3.01 19.47
CA ASN A 138 -11.19 4.29 20.09
C ASN A 138 -12.55 4.82 19.63
N THR A 139 -12.74 4.99 18.32
CA THR A 139 -13.89 5.72 17.77
C THR A 139 -15.20 4.96 17.90
N ILE A 140 -15.22 3.67 17.54
CA ILE A 140 -16.45 2.85 17.61
C ILE A 140 -16.92 2.65 19.06
N PRO A 141 -16.06 2.29 20.04
CA PRO A 141 -16.48 2.16 21.44
C PRO A 141 -16.98 3.48 22.03
N LEU A 142 -16.34 4.61 21.69
CA LEU A 142 -16.79 5.93 22.10
C LEU A 142 -18.19 6.24 21.56
N TRP A 143 -18.40 6.06 20.25
CA TRP A 143 -19.71 6.29 19.63
C TRP A 143 -20.80 5.38 20.23
N LYS A 144 -20.48 4.09 20.47
CA LYS A 144 -21.40 3.15 21.13
C LYS A 144 -21.78 3.64 22.53
N SER A 145 -20.80 4.10 23.30
CA SER A 145 -21.03 4.68 24.64
C SER A 145 -21.93 5.92 24.59
N GLN A 146 -21.69 6.83 23.63
CA GLN A 146 -22.51 8.04 23.45
C GLN A 146 -23.96 7.71 23.09
N MET A 147 -24.21 6.67 22.28
CA MET A 147 -25.57 6.23 21.97
C MET A 147 -26.30 5.66 23.17
N VAL A 148 -25.65 4.82 23.97
CA VAL A 148 -26.25 4.24 25.18
C VAL A 148 -26.66 5.35 26.15
N ILE A 149 -25.81 6.37 26.32
CA ILE A 149 -26.13 7.57 27.13
C ILE A 149 -27.36 8.28 26.57
N ALA A 150 -27.43 8.52 25.26
CA ALA A 150 -28.57 9.18 24.63
C ALA A 150 -29.89 8.41 24.81
N ILE A 151 -29.88 7.07 24.69
CA ILE A 151 -31.06 6.23 24.94
C ILE A 151 -31.49 6.31 26.42
N GLY A 152 -30.52 6.30 27.34
CA GLY A 152 -30.81 6.46 28.77
C GLY A 152 -31.46 7.80 29.10
N LEU A 153 -30.99 8.89 28.48
CA LEU A 153 -31.56 10.22 28.63
C LEU A 153 -32.99 10.32 28.07
N ASP A 154 -33.27 9.68 26.94
CA ASP A 154 -34.61 9.60 26.34
C ASP A 154 -35.59 8.91 27.30
N HIS A 155 -35.21 7.75 27.84
CA HIS A 155 -36.01 7.03 28.84
C HIS A 155 -36.26 7.85 30.11
N ALA A 156 -35.24 8.52 30.64
CA ALA A 156 -35.38 9.36 31.83
C ALA A 156 -36.35 10.55 31.57
N THR A 157 -36.27 11.13 30.37
CA THR A 157 -37.16 12.22 29.94
C THR A 157 -38.61 11.75 29.84
N ASP A 158 -38.85 10.57 29.26
CA ASP A 158 -40.19 9.99 29.15
C ASP A 158 -40.78 9.62 30.52
N ALA A 159 -39.98 9.03 31.42
CA ALA A 159 -40.40 8.72 32.78
C ALA A 159 -40.78 9.98 33.57
N ALA A 160 -39.98 11.05 33.46
CA ALA A 160 -40.27 12.33 34.10
C ALA A 160 -41.58 12.97 33.60
N LYS A 161 -41.87 12.86 32.30
CA LYS A 161 -43.16 13.32 31.73
C LYS A 161 -44.34 12.52 32.27
N ALA A 162 -44.22 11.18 32.34
CA ALA A 162 -45.26 10.31 32.88
C ALA A 162 -45.53 10.59 34.37
N GLN A 163 -44.47 10.77 35.17
CA GLN A 163 -44.60 11.11 36.59
C GLN A 163 -45.32 12.46 36.78
N ARG A 164 -44.98 13.48 35.98
CA ARG A 164 -45.71 14.76 36.01
C ARG A 164 -47.19 14.58 35.68
N ALA A 165 -47.50 13.86 34.60
CA ALA A 165 -48.89 13.61 34.21
C ALA A 165 -49.70 12.90 35.31
N VAL A 166 -49.10 11.91 36.01
CA VAL A 166 -49.74 11.25 37.16
C VAL A 166 -49.93 12.21 38.33
N SER A 167 -48.93 13.03 38.64
CA SER A 167 -49.00 14.04 39.70
C SER A 167 -50.10 15.07 39.41
N ASP A 168 -50.19 15.55 38.17
CA ASP A 168 -51.19 16.52 37.74
C ASP A 168 -52.60 15.93 37.81
N MET A 169 -52.78 14.70 37.33
CA MET A 169 -54.05 13.97 37.44
C MET A 169 -54.47 13.75 38.90
N THR A 170 -53.50 13.40 39.77
CA THR A 170 -53.75 13.22 41.22
C THR A 170 -54.18 14.54 41.87
N ASN A 171 -53.51 15.65 41.52
CA ASN A 171 -53.89 16.97 41.99
C ASN A 171 -55.28 17.40 41.51
N GLU A 172 -55.65 17.09 40.27
CA GLU A 172 -57.01 17.35 39.77
C GLU A 172 -58.07 16.52 40.50
N LEU A 173 -57.80 15.24 40.76
CA LEU A 173 -58.67 14.36 41.54
C LEU A 173 -58.87 14.89 42.96
N LEU A 174 -57.78 15.24 43.66
CA LEU A 174 -57.85 15.82 45.00
C LEU A 174 -58.66 17.13 45.03
N ARG A 175 -58.45 18.02 44.04
CA ARG A 175 -59.23 19.26 43.90
C ARG A 175 -60.72 19.02 43.65
N LYS A 176 -61.08 17.97 42.90
CA LYS A 176 -62.48 17.58 42.69
C LYS A 176 -63.11 17.04 43.98
N MET A 177 -62.39 16.25 44.75
CA MET A 177 -62.85 15.73 46.04
C MET A 177 -63.02 16.81 47.10
N GLN A 178 -62.22 17.88 47.08
CA GLN A 178 -62.34 19.03 47.99
C GLN A 178 -63.49 20.00 47.66
N LYS A 179 -64.17 19.81 46.53
CA LYS A 179 -65.31 20.64 46.09
C LYS A 179 -66.69 19.99 46.34
N HIS A 180 -66.71 18.81 46.96
CA HIS A 180 -67.90 18.13 47.47
C HIS A 180 -67.87 18.12 49.00
#